data_AF-K2NBC0-F1
#
_entry.id   AF-K2NBC0-F1
#
_cell.length_a   1.000
_cell.length_b   1.000
_cell.length_c   1.000
_cell.angle_alpha   90.00
_cell.angle_beta   90.00
_cell.angle_gamma   90.00
#
_symmetry.space_group_name_H-M   'P 1'
#
loop_
_entity.id
_entity.type
_entity.pdbx_description
1 polymer ?
#
loop_
_entity_poly.entity_id
_entity_poly.type
_entity_poly.pdbx_seq_one_letter_code
_entity_poly.pdbx_strand_id
1 'polypeptide(L)'
;VEGDTSCVMNRTLKNLALNMWKTHHCYVDVTFSGVGAALTFSLNRMPLHLPINITLTGCRFREGAVLQFVGGAETAVSAGVVIRVSQTVMRSSVVAFMRALPQHCDIAVTEVDAVQFSILFWADTFNKKLSVLLLKNVVLTASSLLVSNVKAHVSRYGGFGLYSIGTLTLVGGSSLYVRYCSFDEYTNLLYMHILRARDHSVVALLNNTMTSGKSLLYQYSRFSVSDHSVLRVVGNSGSVSYAIYSLNLWTVQRSSWLDWRDNDVEVGALFHAAESTFLVID
;
A
#
# COMPACT_ATOMS: atom_id res chain seq x y z
N VAL A 1 -25.56 -18.18 17.81
CA VAL A 1 -24.39 -17.38 18.22
C VAL A 1 -24.56 -16.02 17.55
N GLU A 2 -25.33 -15.13 18.17
CA GLU A 2 -25.47 -13.75 17.70
C GLU A 2 -24.17 -13.03 18.05
N GLY A 3 -23.26 -13.02 17.07
CA GLY A 3 -21.98 -12.36 17.16
C GLY A 3 -22.20 -10.86 17.19
N ASP A 4 -21.99 -10.27 18.35
CA ASP A 4 -21.91 -8.84 18.61
C ASP A 4 -21.24 -8.06 17.44
N THR A 5 -22.09 -7.57 16.53
CA THR A 5 -21.77 -6.76 15.34
C THR A 5 -21.64 -5.27 15.67
N SER A 6 -21.66 -4.93 16.95
CA SER A 6 -21.60 -3.53 17.37
C SER A 6 -20.28 -2.88 16.94
N CYS A 7 -20.39 -1.73 16.28
CA CYS A 7 -19.23 -0.92 15.93
C CYS A 7 -18.65 -0.26 17.18
N VAL A 8 -17.32 -0.17 17.25
CA VAL A 8 -16.67 0.71 18.22
C VAL A 8 -16.79 2.13 17.68
N MET A 9 -17.48 3.00 18.42
CA MET A 9 -17.79 4.36 17.99
C MET A 9 -17.20 5.41 18.92
N ASN A 10 -16.69 6.53 18.37
CA ASN A 10 -16.40 7.77 19.09
C ASN A 10 -15.52 7.62 20.34
N ARG A 11 -14.49 6.76 20.27
CA ARG A 11 -13.55 6.54 21.38
C ARG A 11 -12.14 6.98 21.03
N THR A 12 -11.38 7.36 22.05
CA THR A 12 -9.93 7.56 21.96
C THR A 12 -9.22 6.39 22.62
N LEU A 13 -8.38 5.68 21.89
CA LEU A 13 -7.71 4.45 22.31
C LEU A 13 -6.19 4.56 22.08
N LYS A 14 -5.39 3.99 22.98
CA LYS A 14 -3.96 3.76 22.72
C LYS A 14 -3.77 2.40 22.03
N ASN A 15 -4.18 1.33 22.71
CA ASN A 15 -4.15 -0.01 22.17
C ASN A 15 -5.52 -0.66 22.36
N LEU A 16 -5.89 -1.52 21.41
CA LEU A 16 -7.12 -2.31 21.50
C LEU A 16 -6.77 -3.78 21.36
N ALA A 17 -7.04 -4.56 22.40
CA ALA A 17 -6.96 -6.01 22.31
C ALA A 17 -8.13 -6.50 21.44
N LEU A 18 -7.82 -6.98 20.24
CA LEU A 18 -8.81 -7.45 19.29
C LEU A 18 -9.08 -8.94 19.51
N ASN A 19 -10.36 -9.31 19.58
CA ASN A 19 -10.76 -10.71 19.51
C ASN A 19 -10.67 -11.19 18.05
N MET A 20 -9.59 -11.89 17.71
CA MET A 20 -9.36 -12.42 16.36
C MET A 20 -10.34 -13.51 15.94
N TRP A 21 -11.13 -14.07 16.88
CA TRP A 21 -12.18 -15.02 16.55
C TRP A 21 -13.46 -14.36 16.02
N LYS A 22 -13.59 -13.03 16.14
CA LYS A 22 -14.70 -12.31 15.50
C LYS A 22 -14.47 -12.24 13.99
N THR A 23 -15.53 -12.47 13.23
CA THR A 23 -15.52 -12.33 11.76
C THR A 23 -15.82 -10.90 11.32
N HIS A 24 -16.47 -10.10 12.18
CA HIS A 24 -16.83 -8.72 11.89
C HIS A 24 -16.15 -7.75 12.87
N HIS A 25 -15.48 -6.75 12.32
CA HIS A 25 -14.80 -5.69 13.04
C HIS A 25 -15.20 -4.35 12.44
N CYS A 26 -15.80 -3.46 13.23
CA CYS A 26 -16.26 -2.15 12.76
C CYS A 26 -15.78 -1.03 13.70
N TYR A 27 -15.19 0.01 13.12
CA TYR A 27 -14.69 1.19 13.82
C TYR A 27 -15.18 2.46 13.13
N VAL A 28 -15.88 3.32 13.88
CA VAL A 28 -16.42 4.58 13.38
C VAL A 28 -15.95 5.73 14.27
N ASP A 29 -15.30 6.73 13.67
CA ASP A 29 -14.83 7.93 14.37
C ASP A 29 -13.89 7.68 15.57
N VAL A 30 -13.20 6.54 15.57
CA VAL A 30 -12.24 6.17 16.63
C VAL A 30 -10.91 6.88 16.43
N THR A 31 -10.35 7.42 17.49
CA THR A 31 -9.03 8.07 17.51
C THR A 31 -7.98 7.18 18.17
N PHE A 32 -6.92 6.86 17.45
CA PHE A 32 -5.71 6.22 17.96
C PHE A 32 -4.59 7.25 18.06
N SER A 33 -3.99 7.42 19.23
CA SER A 33 -2.94 8.42 19.44
C SER A 33 -1.81 7.91 20.32
N GLY A 34 -0.59 8.30 19.94
CA GLY A 34 0.63 8.11 20.72
C GLY A 34 1.57 7.06 20.14
N VAL A 35 2.84 7.20 20.49
CA VAL A 35 3.88 6.25 20.07
C VAL A 35 3.58 4.87 20.64
N GLY A 36 3.58 3.85 19.78
CA GLY A 36 3.26 2.47 20.16
C GLY A 36 1.76 2.17 20.20
N ALA A 37 0.89 3.14 19.89
CA ALA A 37 -0.53 2.89 19.65
C ALA A 37 -0.68 2.11 18.34
N ALA A 38 -1.16 0.87 18.40
CA ALA A 38 -1.30 0.02 17.23
C ALA A 38 -2.65 -0.71 17.22
N LEU A 39 -3.40 -0.54 16.14
CA LEU A 39 -4.55 -1.37 15.82
C LEU A 39 -4.08 -2.49 14.88
N THR A 40 -4.00 -3.71 15.40
CA THR A 40 -3.33 -4.84 14.73
C THR A 40 -4.27 -5.99 14.43
N PHE A 41 -4.54 -6.24 13.15
CA PHE A 41 -5.29 -7.40 12.70
C PHE A 41 -4.33 -8.50 12.25
N SER A 42 -4.27 -9.60 13.01
CA SER A 42 -3.51 -10.80 12.63
C SER A 42 -4.41 -11.73 11.82
N LEU A 43 -4.43 -11.57 10.50
CA LEU A 43 -5.35 -12.27 9.60
C LEU A 43 -5.19 -13.78 9.65
N ASN A 44 -3.96 -14.26 9.87
CA ASN A 44 -3.65 -15.68 10.03
C ASN A 44 -4.19 -16.30 11.34
N ARG A 45 -4.70 -15.49 12.27
CA ARG A 45 -5.33 -15.94 13.51
C ARG A 45 -6.86 -15.82 13.48
N MET A 46 -7.42 -15.37 12.36
CA MET A 46 -8.87 -15.24 12.17
C MET A 46 -9.46 -16.56 11.67
N PRO A 47 -10.77 -16.81 11.86
CA PRO A 47 -11.45 -18.00 11.37
C PRO A 47 -11.66 -17.91 9.86
N LEU A 48 -10.59 -18.08 9.06
CA LEU A 48 -10.57 -17.87 7.61
C LEU A 48 -11.51 -18.78 6.80
N HIS A 49 -12.05 -19.84 7.40
CA HIS A 49 -13.12 -20.66 6.81
C HIS A 49 -14.48 -19.94 6.77
N LEU A 50 -14.58 -18.78 7.44
CA LEU A 50 -15.73 -17.87 7.40
C LEU A 50 -15.32 -16.55 6.71
N PRO A 51 -16.26 -15.85 6.07
CA PRO A 51 -16.02 -14.51 5.55
C PRO A 51 -15.63 -13.55 6.67
N ILE A 52 -14.55 -12.78 6.48
CA ILE A 52 -14.08 -11.76 7.41
C ILE A 52 -14.39 -10.38 6.84
N ASN A 53 -14.89 -9.47 7.68
CA ASN A 53 -15.19 -8.09 7.31
C ASN A 53 -14.62 -7.11 8.35
N ILE A 54 -13.74 -6.23 7.91
CA ILE A 54 -13.07 -5.22 8.73
C ILE A 54 -13.33 -3.84 8.11
N THR A 55 -14.02 -2.97 8.85
CA THR A 55 -14.37 -1.61 8.40
C THR A 55 -13.85 -0.57 9.38
N LEU A 56 -13.17 0.44 8.84
CA LEU A 56 -12.72 1.64 9.55
C LEU A 56 -13.17 2.87 8.76
N THR A 57 -13.99 3.71 9.37
CA THR A 57 -14.53 4.92 8.74
C THR A 57 -14.45 6.10 9.70
N GLY A 58 -13.94 7.25 9.23
CA GLY A 58 -13.79 8.44 10.07
C GLY A 58 -12.68 8.34 11.13
N CYS A 59 -11.89 7.26 11.10
CA CYS A 59 -10.86 7.01 12.11
C CYS A 59 -9.69 8.00 12.01
N ARG A 60 -9.09 8.32 13.16
CA ARG A 60 -7.95 9.25 13.26
C ARG A 60 -6.75 8.52 13.85
N PHE A 61 -5.61 8.54 13.18
CA PHE A 61 -4.34 8.01 13.68
C PHE A 61 -3.37 9.17 13.85
N ARG A 62 -2.84 9.35 15.06
CA ARG A 62 -2.01 10.50 15.41
C ARG A 62 -0.78 10.09 16.19
N GLU A 63 0.25 10.94 16.13
CA GLU A 63 1.43 10.88 17.01
C GLU A 63 2.15 9.52 16.98
N GLY A 64 2.22 8.90 15.80
CA GLY A 64 2.87 7.61 15.63
C GLY A 64 1.96 6.40 15.72
N ALA A 65 0.65 6.59 15.83
CA ALA A 65 -0.30 5.48 15.81
C ALA A 65 -0.29 4.73 14.47
N VAL A 66 -0.52 3.42 14.51
CA VAL A 66 -0.41 2.52 13.34
C VAL A 66 -1.67 1.69 13.17
N LEU A 67 -2.14 1.60 11.94
CA LEU A 67 -3.09 0.58 11.52
C LEU A 67 -2.32 -0.51 10.77
N GLN A 68 -2.35 -1.76 11.25
CA GLN A 68 -1.59 -2.83 10.61
C GLN A 68 -2.40 -4.11 10.42
N PHE A 69 -2.22 -4.71 9.25
CA PHE A 69 -2.78 -5.99 8.84
C PHE A 69 -1.62 -6.97 8.58
N VAL A 70 -1.58 -8.05 9.34
CA VAL A 70 -0.48 -9.00 9.36
C VAL A 70 -0.96 -10.36 8.86
N GLY A 71 -0.35 -10.81 7.77
CA GLY A 71 -0.56 -12.12 7.18
C GLY A 71 0.33 -13.22 7.77
N GLY A 72 0.27 -14.40 7.16
CA GLY A 72 1.06 -15.57 7.53
C GLY A 72 2.46 -15.58 6.90
N ALA A 73 3.23 -16.64 7.18
CA ALA A 73 4.46 -16.92 6.43
C ALA A 73 4.15 -17.29 4.97
N GLU A 74 3.05 -18.00 4.76
CA GLU A 74 2.49 -18.36 3.46
C GLU A 74 1.02 -17.93 3.39
N THR A 75 0.49 -17.85 2.18
CA THR A 75 -0.91 -17.52 1.96
C THR A 75 -1.81 -18.66 2.42
N ALA A 76 -2.78 -18.35 3.29
CA ALA A 76 -3.78 -19.28 3.76
C ALA A 76 -5.03 -19.28 2.85
N VAL A 77 -5.66 -20.44 2.68
CA VAL A 77 -6.99 -20.56 2.05
C VAL A 77 -8.02 -19.82 2.90
N SER A 78 -8.91 -19.08 2.26
CA SER A 78 -9.94 -18.29 2.96
C SER A 78 -11.24 -18.24 2.17
N ALA A 79 -12.35 -18.12 2.89
CA ALA A 79 -13.67 -17.81 2.35
C ALA A 79 -13.81 -16.32 1.93
N GLY A 80 -12.77 -15.51 2.11
CA GLY A 80 -12.69 -14.12 1.70
C GLY A 80 -12.52 -13.16 2.88
N VAL A 81 -11.73 -12.11 2.66
CA VAL A 81 -11.46 -11.08 3.68
C VAL A 81 -11.68 -9.70 3.06
N VAL A 82 -12.69 -9.00 3.53
CA VAL A 82 -13.00 -7.64 3.11
C VAL A 82 -12.41 -6.65 4.10
N ILE A 83 -11.60 -5.71 3.61
CA ILE A 83 -11.02 -4.63 4.40
C ILE A 83 -11.40 -3.30 3.75
N ARG A 84 -12.07 -2.43 4.50
CA ARG A 84 -12.43 -1.08 4.08
C ARG A 84 -11.87 -0.07 5.07
N VAL A 85 -10.99 0.79 4.60
CA VAL A 85 -10.46 1.94 5.34
C VAL A 85 -10.87 3.18 4.55
N SER A 86 -11.72 4.01 5.12
CA SER A 86 -12.24 5.22 4.49
C SER A 86 -12.20 6.42 5.43
N GLN A 87 -12.19 7.63 4.86
CA GLN A 87 -12.32 8.90 5.59
C GLN A 87 -11.33 9.01 6.75
N THR A 88 -10.09 8.55 6.54
CA THR A 88 -9.11 8.40 7.60
C THR A 88 -8.20 9.63 7.66
N VAL A 89 -7.98 10.17 8.86
CA VAL A 89 -7.02 11.25 9.07
C VAL A 89 -5.77 10.69 9.74
N MET A 90 -4.61 10.90 9.12
CA MET A 90 -3.31 10.47 9.64
C MET A 90 -2.42 11.67 9.92
N ARG A 91 -1.78 11.66 11.10
CA ARG A 91 -0.83 12.68 11.55
C ARG A 91 0.41 11.98 12.10
N SER A 92 1.46 11.93 11.29
CA SER A 92 2.64 11.08 11.51
C SER A 92 2.24 9.64 11.84
N SER A 93 1.48 9.01 10.95
CA SER A 93 0.90 7.66 11.11
C SER A 93 0.91 6.92 9.78
N VAL A 94 0.70 5.60 9.81
CA VAL A 94 0.78 4.74 8.61
C VAL A 94 -0.23 3.61 8.65
N VAL A 95 -0.73 3.23 7.47
CA VAL A 95 -1.44 1.95 7.25
C VAL A 95 -0.44 0.94 6.70
N ALA A 96 -0.27 -0.20 7.37
CA ALA A 96 0.71 -1.22 7.00
C ALA A 96 0.06 -2.56 6.65
N PHE A 97 0.46 -3.14 5.53
CA PHE A 97 0.20 -4.54 5.20
C PHE A 97 1.52 -5.31 5.22
N MET A 98 1.51 -6.46 5.88
CA MET A 98 2.74 -7.22 6.10
C MET A 98 2.53 -8.70 5.83
N ARG A 99 3.52 -9.33 5.19
CA ARG A 99 3.57 -10.76 4.90
C ARG A 99 2.46 -11.25 3.94
N ALA A 100 2.32 -12.57 3.81
CA ALA A 100 1.39 -13.18 2.88
C ALA A 100 -0.06 -13.06 3.40
N LEU A 101 -0.90 -12.31 2.69
CA LEU A 101 -2.31 -12.18 3.04
C LEU A 101 -3.07 -13.47 2.67
N PRO A 102 -4.20 -13.76 3.32
CA PRO A 102 -5.11 -14.83 2.90
C PRO A 102 -5.54 -14.66 1.43
N GLN A 103 -5.99 -15.75 0.81
CA GLN A 103 -6.58 -15.70 -0.52
C GLN A 103 -7.88 -14.89 -0.50
N HIS A 104 -8.28 -14.36 -1.65
CA HIS A 104 -9.58 -13.69 -1.82
C HIS A 104 -9.76 -12.48 -0.87
N CYS A 105 -8.69 -11.72 -0.64
CA CYS A 105 -8.78 -10.43 0.03
C CYS A 105 -9.29 -9.37 -0.93
N ASP A 106 -10.29 -8.60 -0.51
CA ASP A 106 -10.72 -7.37 -1.16
C ASP A 106 -10.47 -6.19 -0.22
N ILE A 107 -9.45 -5.39 -0.55
CA ILE A 107 -8.92 -4.33 0.30
C ILE A 107 -9.07 -2.99 -0.40
N ALA A 108 -9.67 -2.03 0.29
CA ALA A 108 -9.76 -0.65 -0.17
C ALA A 108 -9.31 0.31 0.94
N VAL A 109 -8.27 1.09 0.66
CA VAL A 109 -7.79 2.21 1.48
C VAL A 109 -8.07 3.50 0.71
N THR A 110 -9.08 4.24 1.15
CA THR A 110 -9.67 5.35 0.40
C THR A 110 -9.83 6.59 1.25
N GLU A 111 -9.85 7.77 0.63
CA GLU A 111 -10.20 9.03 1.29
C GLU A 111 -9.33 9.28 2.55
N VAL A 112 -8.01 9.24 2.35
CA VAL A 112 -7.04 9.42 3.43
C VAL A 112 -6.44 10.83 3.37
N ASP A 113 -6.55 11.59 4.44
CA ASP A 113 -5.83 12.86 4.65
C ASP A 113 -4.64 12.59 5.57
N ALA A 114 -3.42 12.68 5.04
CA ALA A 114 -2.19 12.43 5.77
C ALA A 114 -1.28 13.67 5.84
N VAL A 115 -0.78 13.98 7.04
CA VAL A 115 0.32 14.94 7.22
C VAL A 115 1.43 14.26 8.00
N GLN A 116 2.64 14.26 7.43
CA GLN A 116 3.82 13.64 8.02
C GLN A 116 4.82 14.74 8.43
N PHE A 117 5.13 14.85 9.73
CA PHE A 117 6.03 15.89 10.24
C PHE A 117 7.12 15.38 11.19
N SER A 118 7.05 14.10 11.58
CA SER A 118 8.03 13.48 12.48
C SER A 118 8.30 12.03 12.10
N ILE A 119 9.58 11.63 12.14
CA ILE A 119 10.00 10.24 11.91
C ILE A 119 9.32 9.36 12.95
N LEU A 120 8.64 8.33 12.46
CA LEU A 120 8.06 7.26 13.26
C LEU A 120 9.18 6.50 14.00
N PHE A 121 9.32 6.73 15.31
CA PHE A 121 10.24 5.96 16.17
C PHE A 121 9.60 4.61 16.52
N TRP A 122 10.02 3.55 15.83
CA TRP A 122 9.57 2.19 16.12
C TRP A 122 10.72 1.38 16.73
N ALA A 123 10.37 0.57 17.75
CA ALA A 123 11.26 -0.46 18.27
C ALA A 123 11.32 -1.61 17.27
N ASP A 124 12.51 -1.79 16.71
CA ASP A 124 12.96 -2.84 15.80
C ASP A 124 12.46 -2.79 14.33
N THR A 125 13.43 -2.56 13.43
CA THR A 125 13.39 -2.88 12.00
C THR A 125 12.46 -2.09 11.04
N PHE A 126 12.37 -0.77 11.17
CA PHE A 126 11.81 0.08 10.11
C PHE A 126 12.84 1.09 9.62
N ASN A 127 13.11 1.06 8.31
CA ASN A 127 13.82 2.14 7.66
C ASN A 127 13.06 3.44 7.97
N LYS A 128 13.78 4.46 8.45
CA LYS A 128 13.33 5.74 9.04
C LYS A 128 12.54 6.65 8.07
N LYS A 129 11.71 6.10 7.20
CA LYS A 129 11.08 6.79 6.07
C LYS A 129 9.58 6.95 6.31
N LEU A 130 9.10 8.16 6.07
CA LEU A 130 7.70 8.54 6.23
C LEU A 130 6.88 7.97 5.08
N SER A 131 5.73 7.36 5.34
CA SER A 131 4.81 6.92 4.30
C SER A 131 3.38 6.86 4.75
N VAL A 132 2.44 7.06 3.83
CA VAL A 132 1.00 6.89 4.09
C VAL A 132 0.65 5.41 4.20
N LEU A 133 1.19 4.62 3.28
CA LEU A 133 0.93 3.18 3.21
C LEU A 133 2.24 2.41 3.04
N LEU A 134 2.41 1.38 3.88
CA LEU A 134 3.57 0.50 3.89
C LEU A 134 3.17 -0.91 3.48
N LEU A 135 3.88 -1.47 2.51
CA LEU A 135 3.81 -2.89 2.14
C LEU A 135 5.15 -3.54 2.52
N LYS A 136 5.14 -4.54 3.41
CA LYS A 136 6.36 -5.25 3.84
C LYS A 136 6.25 -6.73 3.53
N ASN A 137 7.01 -7.19 2.54
CA ASN A 137 7.01 -8.59 2.09
C ASN A 137 5.61 -9.14 1.80
N VAL A 138 4.78 -8.35 1.10
CA VAL A 138 3.37 -8.67 0.88
C VAL A 138 3.21 -9.66 -0.28
N VAL A 139 2.36 -10.65 -0.08
CA VAL A 139 1.89 -11.57 -1.15
C VAL A 139 0.37 -11.45 -1.25
N LEU A 140 -0.10 -11.13 -2.46
CA LEU A 140 -1.50 -11.11 -2.84
C LEU A 140 -1.77 -12.32 -3.74
N THR A 141 -2.78 -13.11 -3.39
CA THR A 141 -3.16 -14.33 -4.12
C THR A 141 -4.67 -14.30 -4.36
N ALA A 142 -5.08 -14.15 -5.62
CA ALA A 142 -6.48 -13.89 -5.99
C ALA A 142 -7.11 -12.76 -5.17
N SER A 143 -6.35 -11.67 -4.94
CA SER A 143 -6.72 -10.58 -4.03
C SER A 143 -6.57 -9.21 -4.70
N SER A 144 -7.39 -8.24 -4.30
CA SER A 144 -7.33 -6.85 -4.78
C SER A 144 -6.96 -5.88 -3.65
N LEU A 145 -6.03 -4.97 -3.93
CA LEU A 145 -5.67 -3.84 -3.09
C LEU A 145 -5.86 -2.53 -3.86
N LEU A 146 -6.84 -1.73 -3.46
CA LEU A 146 -7.09 -0.39 -3.98
C LEU A 146 -6.62 0.65 -2.96
N VAL A 147 -5.78 1.59 -3.43
CA VAL A 147 -5.41 2.81 -2.72
C VAL A 147 -5.93 3.98 -3.56
N SER A 148 -6.86 4.77 -3.03
CA SER A 148 -7.54 5.81 -3.82
C SER A 148 -7.81 7.08 -3.03
N ASN A 149 -7.81 8.23 -3.70
CA ASN A 149 -8.21 9.51 -3.07
C ASN A 149 -7.39 9.84 -1.81
N VAL A 150 -6.09 9.53 -1.83
CA VAL A 150 -5.16 9.91 -0.76
C VAL A 150 -4.68 11.33 -1.01
N LYS A 151 -4.77 12.20 0.00
CA LYS A 151 -4.13 13.51 0.00
C LYS A 151 -3.09 13.51 1.10
N ALA A 152 -1.83 13.72 0.73
CA ALA A 152 -0.75 13.63 1.69
C ALA A 152 0.27 14.75 1.52
N HIS A 153 0.71 15.33 2.64
CA HIS A 153 1.75 16.36 2.68
C HIS A 153 2.83 15.97 3.69
N VAL A 154 4.09 16.23 3.36
CA VAL A 154 5.26 16.03 4.24
C VAL A 154 5.87 17.38 4.56
N SER A 155 6.05 17.72 5.85
CA SER A 155 6.59 19.04 6.23
C SER A 155 8.12 19.08 6.33
N ARG A 156 8.80 17.93 6.24
CA ARG A 156 10.27 17.81 6.29
C ARG A 156 10.75 16.64 5.42
N TYR A 157 11.67 16.92 4.51
CA TYR A 157 12.24 16.04 3.47
C TYR A 157 12.23 14.53 3.76
N GLY A 158 11.80 13.73 2.77
CA GLY A 158 12.23 12.32 2.63
C GLY A 158 11.16 11.23 2.74
N GLY A 159 9.88 11.56 2.51
CA GLY A 159 8.78 10.58 2.52
C GLY A 159 8.57 9.84 1.21
N PHE A 160 7.88 8.70 1.27
CA PHE A 160 7.33 7.97 0.13
C PHE A 160 5.82 7.86 0.26
N GLY A 161 5.06 8.15 -0.78
CA GLY A 161 3.59 8.11 -0.71
C GLY A 161 3.12 6.72 -0.30
N LEU A 162 3.43 5.76 -1.17
CA LEU A 162 3.35 4.33 -0.91
C LEU A 162 4.76 3.75 -0.88
N TYR A 163 5.05 2.98 0.17
CA TYR A 163 6.35 2.38 0.38
C TYR A 163 6.24 0.87 0.41
N SER A 164 6.78 0.19 -0.60
CA SER A 164 6.91 -1.25 -0.60
C SER A 164 8.35 -1.66 -0.37
N ILE A 165 8.60 -2.26 0.79
CA ILE A 165 9.89 -2.77 1.22
C ILE A 165 9.90 -4.31 1.19
N GLY A 166 11.04 -4.88 0.78
CA GLY A 166 11.14 -6.30 0.52
C GLY A 166 10.42 -6.69 -0.78
N THR A 167 9.78 -7.85 -0.81
CA THR A 167 9.14 -8.37 -2.03
C THR A 167 7.63 -8.13 -2.01
N LEU A 168 7.09 -7.42 -3.00
CA LEU A 168 5.66 -7.44 -3.32
C LEU A 168 5.42 -8.49 -4.42
N THR A 169 4.58 -9.49 -4.12
CA THR A 169 4.21 -10.53 -5.07
C THR A 169 2.70 -10.53 -5.32
N LEU A 170 2.29 -10.53 -6.58
CA LEU A 170 0.90 -10.67 -7.03
C LEU A 170 0.78 -11.93 -7.88
N VAL A 171 -0.16 -12.80 -7.52
CA VAL A 171 -0.44 -14.06 -8.23
C VAL A 171 -1.94 -14.35 -8.31
N GLY A 172 -2.35 -15.23 -9.22
CA GLY A 172 -3.73 -15.72 -9.31
C GLY A 172 -4.75 -14.63 -9.64
N GLY A 173 -4.44 -13.72 -10.56
CA GLY A 173 -5.32 -12.62 -10.93
C GLY A 173 -5.38 -11.50 -9.90
N SER A 174 -4.34 -11.34 -9.07
CA SER A 174 -4.31 -10.30 -8.04
C SER A 174 -4.14 -8.92 -8.63
N SER A 175 -4.56 -7.89 -7.90
CA SER A 175 -4.41 -6.51 -8.34
C SER A 175 -3.96 -5.53 -7.25
N LEU A 176 -3.13 -4.57 -7.66
CA LEU A 176 -2.78 -3.37 -6.90
C LEU A 176 -3.11 -2.15 -7.74
N TYR A 177 -4.06 -1.34 -7.28
CA TYR A 177 -4.42 -0.06 -7.90
C TYR A 177 -4.07 1.09 -6.96
N VAL A 178 -3.37 2.09 -7.49
CA VAL A 178 -3.06 3.35 -6.81
C VAL A 178 -3.57 4.47 -7.69
N ARG A 179 -4.64 5.15 -7.29
CA ARG A 179 -5.31 6.10 -8.16
C ARG A 179 -5.85 7.35 -7.50
N TYR A 180 -5.88 8.47 -8.22
CA TYR A 180 -6.42 9.73 -7.70
C TYR A 180 -5.77 10.17 -6.38
N CYS A 181 -4.51 9.81 -6.16
CA CYS A 181 -3.74 10.23 -5.00
C CYS A 181 -2.93 11.49 -5.33
N SER A 182 -2.81 12.40 -4.36
CA SER A 182 -2.04 13.63 -4.44
C SER A 182 -1.01 13.67 -3.32
N PHE A 183 0.27 13.76 -3.68
CA PHE A 183 1.38 13.81 -2.74
C PHE A 183 2.16 15.12 -2.87
N ASP A 184 2.32 15.80 -1.74
CA ASP A 184 3.03 17.07 -1.64
C ASP A 184 4.32 16.93 -0.83
N GLU A 185 5.44 17.38 -1.40
CA GLU A 185 6.80 17.29 -0.86
C GLU A 185 7.32 15.85 -0.60
N TYR A 186 6.71 14.85 -1.23
CA TYR A 186 7.18 13.46 -1.17
C TYR A 186 8.30 13.21 -2.17
N THR A 187 9.28 12.36 -1.80
CA THR A 187 10.38 12.01 -2.71
C THR A 187 9.89 11.12 -3.86
N ASN A 188 9.03 10.15 -3.58
CA ASN A 188 8.42 9.31 -4.62
C ASN A 188 6.95 9.05 -4.30
N LEU A 189 6.11 8.97 -5.32
CA LEU A 189 4.72 8.54 -5.15
C LEU A 189 4.66 7.06 -4.76
N LEU A 190 5.29 6.18 -5.54
CA LEU A 190 5.43 4.76 -5.21
C LEU A 190 6.89 4.37 -5.19
N TYR A 191 7.37 3.94 -4.03
CA TYR A 191 8.65 3.26 -3.91
C TYR A 191 8.44 1.74 -3.90
N MET A 192 9.09 1.05 -4.83
CA MET A 192 9.06 -0.40 -4.99
C MET A 192 10.47 -0.98 -4.83
N HIS A 193 10.68 -1.80 -3.80
CA HIS A 193 11.93 -2.52 -3.62
C HIS A 193 12.08 -3.68 -4.63
N ILE A 194 11.22 -4.71 -4.51
CA ILE A 194 11.11 -5.82 -5.47
C ILE A 194 9.64 -6.01 -5.83
N LEU A 195 9.34 -6.13 -7.14
CA LEU A 195 8.01 -6.49 -7.65
C LEU A 195 8.04 -7.80 -8.44
N ARG A 196 7.08 -8.66 -8.16
CA ARG A 196 6.76 -9.87 -8.93
C ARG A 196 5.26 -9.92 -9.21
N ALA A 197 4.84 -9.49 -10.39
CA ALA A 197 3.46 -9.66 -10.85
C ALA A 197 3.41 -10.81 -11.84
N ARG A 198 2.65 -11.86 -11.54
CA ARG A 198 2.47 -13.00 -12.44
C ARG A 198 1.04 -13.54 -12.40
N ASP A 199 0.74 -14.46 -13.30
CA ASP A 199 -0.54 -15.18 -13.39
C ASP A 199 -1.73 -14.21 -13.52
N HIS A 200 -1.81 -13.45 -14.63
CA HIS A 200 -2.89 -12.50 -14.93
C HIS A 200 -3.05 -11.36 -13.91
N SER A 201 -1.96 -10.99 -13.22
CA SER A 201 -2.00 -9.96 -12.18
C SER A 201 -1.80 -8.55 -12.74
N VAL A 202 -2.32 -7.56 -12.02
CA VAL A 202 -2.31 -6.15 -12.44
C VAL A 202 -1.68 -5.27 -11.36
N VAL A 203 -0.69 -4.46 -11.73
CA VAL A 203 -0.24 -3.31 -10.93
C VAL A 203 -0.51 -2.04 -11.72
N ALA A 204 -1.20 -1.06 -11.12
CA ALA A 204 -1.64 0.13 -11.83
C ALA A 204 -1.49 1.40 -10.97
N LEU A 205 -0.78 2.39 -11.51
CA LEU A 205 -0.68 3.76 -11.01
C LEU A 205 -1.44 4.66 -11.98
N LEU A 206 -2.59 5.18 -11.57
CA LEU A 206 -3.53 5.85 -12.46
C LEU A 206 -3.91 7.25 -11.95
N ASN A 207 -3.75 8.28 -12.76
CA ASN A 207 -4.30 9.63 -12.49
C ASN A 207 -3.89 10.19 -11.11
N ASN A 208 -2.63 9.99 -10.72
CA ASN A 208 -2.10 10.55 -9.48
C ASN A 208 -1.30 11.83 -9.74
N THR A 209 -1.17 12.67 -8.72
CA THR A 209 -0.44 13.93 -8.80
C THR A 209 0.68 14.00 -7.75
N MET A 210 1.80 14.60 -8.14
CA MET A 210 2.86 15.02 -7.22
C MET A 210 3.16 16.50 -7.43
N THR A 211 3.25 17.30 -6.37
CA THR A 211 3.63 18.72 -6.52
C THR A 211 5.09 18.86 -6.93
N SER A 212 5.97 18.11 -6.26
CA SER A 212 7.38 17.98 -6.57
C SER A 212 7.91 16.64 -6.07
N GLY A 213 9.01 16.16 -6.64
CA GLY A 213 9.66 14.95 -6.17
C GLY A 213 10.73 14.40 -7.11
N LYS A 214 11.24 13.22 -6.78
CA LYS A 214 12.21 12.51 -7.61
C LYS A 214 11.50 11.68 -8.68
N SER A 215 10.50 10.88 -8.31
CA SER A 215 9.80 10.05 -9.30
C SER A 215 8.38 9.62 -8.95
N LEU A 216 7.56 9.36 -9.97
CA LEU A 216 6.23 8.77 -9.78
C LEU A 216 6.37 7.29 -9.36
N LEU A 217 7.15 6.52 -10.12
CA LEU A 217 7.51 5.14 -9.81
C LEU A 217 9.02 5.00 -9.60
N TYR A 218 9.41 4.70 -8.36
CA TYR A 218 10.79 4.38 -8.02
C TYR A 218 10.95 2.87 -7.84
N GLN A 219 11.84 2.27 -8.62
CA GLN A 219 12.13 0.85 -8.61
C GLN A 219 13.61 0.64 -8.21
N TYR A 220 13.83 -0.11 -7.11
CA TYR A 220 15.16 -0.23 -6.51
C TYR A 220 15.94 -1.50 -6.91
N SER A 221 15.30 -2.67 -6.91
CA SER A 221 15.99 -3.97 -7.12
C SER A 221 15.38 -4.78 -8.26
N ARG A 222 14.72 -5.91 -8.03
CA ARG A 222 14.21 -6.77 -9.11
C ARG A 222 12.79 -6.38 -9.49
N PHE A 223 12.52 -6.32 -10.78
CA PHE A 223 11.19 -6.10 -11.34
C PHE A 223 10.84 -7.21 -12.34
N SER A 224 9.68 -7.84 -12.16
CA SER A 224 9.18 -8.85 -13.11
C SER A 224 7.67 -8.79 -13.27
N VAL A 225 7.23 -8.84 -14.53
CA VAL A 225 5.83 -8.99 -14.95
C VAL A 225 5.78 -10.17 -15.91
N SER A 226 5.05 -11.24 -15.55
CA SER A 226 4.99 -12.46 -16.37
C SER A 226 3.59 -13.08 -16.45
N ASP A 227 3.40 -14.02 -17.38
CA ASP A 227 2.20 -14.85 -17.49
C ASP A 227 0.91 -14.02 -17.62
N HIS A 228 0.80 -13.23 -18.71
CA HIS A 228 -0.34 -12.37 -19.03
C HIS A 228 -0.62 -11.26 -17.99
N SER A 229 0.41 -10.83 -17.28
CA SER A 229 0.30 -9.77 -16.27
C SER A 229 0.64 -8.40 -16.85
N VAL A 230 0.25 -7.34 -16.15
CA VAL A 230 0.48 -5.96 -16.62
C VAL A 230 0.96 -5.03 -15.50
N LEU A 231 1.90 -4.14 -15.85
CA LEU A 231 2.14 -2.90 -15.10
C LEU A 231 1.60 -1.73 -15.92
N ARG A 232 0.77 -0.90 -15.29
CA ARG A 232 0.21 0.32 -15.88
C ARG A 232 0.68 1.54 -15.10
N VAL A 233 1.23 2.52 -15.79
CA VAL A 233 1.58 3.85 -15.24
C VAL A 233 0.97 4.86 -16.19
N VAL A 234 -0.24 5.34 -15.87
CA VAL A 234 -1.07 6.08 -16.83
C VAL A 234 -1.66 7.34 -16.21
N GLY A 235 -1.60 8.46 -16.93
CA GLY A 235 -2.31 9.68 -16.54
C GLY A 235 -1.74 10.39 -15.31
N ASN A 236 -0.53 10.03 -14.86
CA ASN A 236 0.06 10.62 -13.65
C ASN A 236 0.78 11.91 -14.00
N SER A 237 0.69 12.92 -13.13
CA SER A 237 1.33 14.21 -13.37
C SER A 237 2.12 14.74 -12.18
N GLY A 238 3.11 15.60 -12.45
CA GLY A 238 3.79 16.35 -11.41
C GLY A 238 5.17 16.86 -11.80
N SER A 239 5.67 17.85 -11.05
CA SER A 239 7.02 18.40 -11.21
C SER A 239 8.08 17.44 -10.64
N VAL A 240 8.30 16.32 -11.31
CA VAL A 240 9.24 15.27 -10.87
C VAL A 240 10.41 15.13 -11.83
N SER A 241 11.56 14.70 -11.31
CA SER A 241 12.72 14.44 -12.18
C SER A 241 12.47 13.28 -13.15
N TYR A 242 11.69 12.27 -12.75
CA TYR A 242 11.48 11.05 -13.53
C TYR A 242 10.05 10.50 -13.43
N ALA A 243 9.42 10.06 -14.52
CA ALA A 243 8.16 9.31 -14.39
C ALA A 243 8.46 7.92 -13.79
N ILE A 244 9.44 7.22 -14.35
CA ILE A 244 9.92 5.94 -13.86
C ILE A 244 11.43 6.03 -13.62
N TYR A 245 11.86 5.71 -12.41
CA TYR A 245 13.26 5.62 -12.03
C TYR A 245 13.61 4.18 -11.65
N SER A 246 14.47 3.53 -12.43
CA SER A 246 14.90 2.16 -12.18
C SER A 246 16.40 2.05 -11.97
N LEU A 247 16.79 1.31 -10.93
CA LEU A 247 18.18 1.02 -10.62
C LEU A 247 18.66 -0.36 -11.10
N ASN A 248 17.75 -1.27 -11.46
CA ASN A 248 18.09 -2.67 -11.69
C ASN A 248 17.16 -3.33 -12.72
N LEU A 249 17.37 -4.64 -12.95
CA LEU A 249 16.72 -5.47 -13.96
C LEU A 249 15.18 -5.41 -14.01
N TRP A 250 14.66 -5.24 -15.22
CA TRP A 250 13.24 -5.42 -15.56
C TRP A 250 13.08 -6.61 -16.50
N THR A 251 12.15 -7.49 -16.14
CA THR A 251 11.77 -8.65 -16.97
C THR A 251 10.28 -8.59 -17.27
N VAL A 252 9.93 -8.58 -18.55
CA VAL A 252 8.54 -8.64 -19.02
C VAL A 252 8.44 -9.80 -19.98
N GLN A 253 7.64 -10.81 -19.66
CA GLN A 253 7.65 -12.03 -20.45
C GLN A 253 6.30 -12.74 -20.53
N ARG A 254 6.16 -13.70 -21.45
CA ARG A 254 5.00 -14.60 -21.55
C ARG A 254 3.69 -13.84 -21.71
N SER A 255 3.59 -13.09 -22.80
CA SER A 255 2.41 -12.30 -23.17
C SER A 255 2.02 -11.24 -22.13
N SER A 256 3.01 -10.73 -21.39
CA SER A 256 2.86 -9.63 -20.44
C SER A 256 3.26 -8.32 -21.09
N TRP A 257 2.76 -7.20 -20.56
CA TRP A 257 3.09 -5.90 -21.14
C TRP A 257 3.19 -4.79 -20.09
N LEU A 258 3.78 -3.67 -20.54
CA LEU A 258 3.85 -2.42 -19.81
C LEU A 258 2.98 -1.40 -20.55
N ASP A 259 2.09 -0.70 -19.82
CA ASP A 259 1.25 0.37 -20.36
C ASP A 259 1.67 1.70 -19.72
N TRP A 260 2.47 2.47 -20.46
CA TRP A 260 2.95 3.79 -20.03
C TRP A 260 2.50 4.85 -21.03
N ARG A 261 1.53 5.66 -20.62
CA ARG A 261 1.00 6.73 -21.48
C ARG A 261 0.41 7.86 -20.66
N ASP A 262 0.29 9.01 -21.29
CA ASP A 262 -0.36 10.20 -20.73
C ASP A 262 0.22 10.64 -19.38
N ASN A 263 1.49 10.33 -19.09
CA ASN A 263 2.16 10.85 -17.90
C ASN A 263 2.83 12.18 -18.24
N ASP A 264 2.62 13.18 -17.39
CA ASP A 264 3.18 14.52 -17.53
C ASP A 264 4.16 14.80 -16.40
N VAL A 265 5.45 14.83 -16.72
CA VAL A 265 6.52 15.09 -15.74
C VAL A 265 7.16 16.46 -15.93
N GLU A 266 6.46 17.39 -16.60
CA GLU A 266 6.95 18.72 -16.94
C GLU A 266 8.31 18.67 -17.66
N VAL A 267 9.39 19.10 -16.98
CA VAL A 267 10.76 19.12 -17.51
C VAL A 267 11.55 17.84 -17.20
N GLY A 268 10.95 16.90 -16.48
CA GLY A 268 11.54 15.61 -16.12
C GLY A 268 11.64 14.64 -17.29
N ALA A 269 12.33 13.53 -17.09
CA ALA A 269 12.43 12.45 -18.06
C ALA A 269 11.36 11.38 -17.81
N LEU A 270 10.80 10.79 -18.87
CA LEU A 270 9.82 9.70 -18.71
C LEU A 270 10.44 8.45 -18.08
N PHE A 271 11.67 8.13 -18.42
CA PHE A 271 12.34 6.92 -17.94
C PHE A 271 13.81 7.19 -17.67
N HIS A 272 14.28 6.74 -16.50
CA HIS A 272 15.70 6.70 -16.16
C HIS A 272 16.08 5.31 -15.67
N ALA A 273 17.17 4.81 -16.24
CA ALA A 273 17.72 3.50 -16.01
C ALA A 273 19.20 3.67 -15.64
N ALA A 274 19.62 3.15 -14.49
CA ALA A 274 21.05 3.12 -14.13
C ALA A 274 21.83 2.25 -15.13
N GLU A 275 23.13 2.50 -15.36
CA GLU A 275 23.94 1.80 -16.38
C GLU A 275 23.93 0.26 -16.25
N SER A 276 23.61 -0.30 -15.09
CA SER A 276 23.45 -1.73 -14.84
C SER A 276 22.04 -2.29 -15.10
N THR A 277 21.13 -1.50 -15.65
CA THR A 277 19.76 -1.92 -15.97
C THR A 277 19.73 -2.66 -17.31
N PHE A 278 19.22 -3.89 -17.29
CA PHE A 278 18.86 -4.60 -18.52
C PHE A 278 17.34 -4.76 -18.56
N LEU A 279 16.77 -4.49 -19.72
CA LEU A 279 15.36 -4.75 -20.02
C LEU A 279 15.31 -6.02 -20.87
N VAL A 280 14.71 -7.08 -20.31
CA VAL A 280 14.45 -8.33 -21.04
C VAL A 280 12.96 -8.39 -21.36
N ILE A 281 12.65 -8.40 -22.66
CA ILE A 281 11.29 -8.58 -23.20
C ILE A 281 11.31 -9.88 -24.00
N ASP A 282 10.48 -10.86 -23.61
CA ASP A 282 10.32 -12.16 -24.27
C ASP A 282 8.84 -12.60 -24.34
#